data_AF-A0A919LR92-F1
#
_entry.id   AF-A0A919LR92-F1
#
_cell.length_a   1.000
_cell.length_b   1.000
_cell.length_c   1.000
_cell.angle_alpha   90.00
_cell.angle_beta   90.00
_cell.angle_gamma   90.00
#
_symmetry.space_group_name_H-M   'P 1'
#
loop_
_entity.id
_entity.type
_entity.pdbx_description
1 polymer ?
#
loop_
_entity_poly.entity_id
_entity_poly.type
_entity_poly.pdbx_seq_one_letter_code
_entity_poly.pdbx_strand_id
1 'polypeptide(L)'
;MLRQPLFWLMFVMMAMMSTSGLMVTSQMAVFAEDFGISQAVVFGMAALPLALTIDRFTNGLTRPLFGFISDRFGREQTMFIAFVLEGVAMMLWLACREDPLLFVLLSGVVFFGWGEIFSLFPSTLTDTFGSEHAASNYGWLYISQGIGSIFGGPLAALLYQHTHGWHVVFSCAIGLDFVTAALALWVLKPWRARFIRQHS
;
A
#
# COMPACT_ATOMS: atom_id res chain seq x y z
N MET A 1 9.97 17.19 15.21
CA MET A 1 9.66 16.26 14.10
C MET A 1 9.73 16.91 12.72
N LEU A 2 8.87 17.89 12.36
CA LEU A 2 8.74 18.41 10.98
C LEU A 2 10.00 19.03 10.36
N ARG A 3 10.95 19.50 11.18
CA ARG A 3 12.26 20.00 10.73
C ARG A 3 13.24 18.88 10.37
N GLN A 4 12.94 17.63 10.71
CA GLN A 4 13.82 16.49 10.47
C GLN A 4 13.55 15.90 9.08
N PRO A 5 14.57 15.71 8.24
CA PRO A 5 14.40 15.15 6.89
C PRO A 5 13.85 13.72 6.92
N LEU A 6 14.08 13.00 8.02
CA LEU A 6 13.56 11.65 8.25
C LEU A 6 12.02 11.59 8.27
N PHE A 7 11.36 12.65 8.76
CA PHE A 7 9.90 12.76 8.71
C PHE A 7 9.41 12.85 7.26
N TRP A 8 10.03 13.71 6.46
CA TRP A 8 9.66 13.91 5.06
C TRP A 8 9.92 12.68 4.20
N LEU A 9 10.96 11.90 4.52
CA LEU A 9 11.18 10.60 3.89
C LEU A 9 9.99 9.66 4.15
N MET A 10 9.57 9.50 5.41
CA MET A 10 8.39 8.68 5.73
C MET A 10 7.10 9.23 5.12
N PHE A 11 6.96 10.55 5.05
CA PHE A 11 5.82 11.21 4.42
C PHE A 11 5.73 10.89 2.92
N VAL A 12 6.85 10.99 2.20
CA VAL A 12 6.90 10.67 0.76
C VAL A 12 6.65 9.18 0.55
N MET A 13 7.27 8.31 1.34
CA MET A 13 7.02 6.86 1.27
C MET A 13 5.54 6.53 1.50
N MET A 14 4.89 7.11 2.51
CA MET A 14 3.47 6.90 2.77
C MET A 14 2.59 7.50 1.66
N ALA A 15 2.97 8.65 1.07
CA ALA A 15 2.27 9.22 -0.07
C ALA A 15 2.34 8.30 -1.30
N MET A 16 3.51 7.71 -1.57
CA MET A 16 3.70 6.77 -2.68
C MET A 16 2.82 5.53 -2.49
N MET A 17 2.78 4.95 -1.29
CA MET A 17 1.95 3.75 -1.01
C MET A 17 0.47 4.04 -0.95
N SER A 18 0.10 5.21 -0.44
CA SER A 18 -1.28 5.67 -0.54
C SER A 18 -1.69 5.88 -1.99
N THR A 19 -0.82 6.42 -2.84
CA THR A 19 -1.12 6.64 -4.26
C THR A 19 -1.26 5.32 -4.98
N SER A 20 -0.31 4.40 -4.82
CA SER A 20 -0.30 3.07 -5.44
C SER A 20 -1.59 2.29 -5.15
N GLY A 21 -1.94 2.11 -3.87
CA GLY A 21 -3.16 1.39 -3.52
C GLY A 21 -4.41 2.11 -4.02
N LEU A 22 -4.53 3.43 -3.85
CA LEU A 22 -5.71 4.18 -4.27
C LEU A 22 -5.90 4.25 -5.79
N MET A 23 -4.82 4.16 -6.58
CA MET A 23 -4.90 3.99 -8.04
C MET A 23 -5.69 2.72 -8.39
N VAL A 24 -5.41 1.62 -7.69
CA VAL A 24 -6.03 0.33 -7.99
C VAL A 24 -7.41 0.21 -7.36
N THR A 25 -7.60 0.66 -6.11
CA THR A 25 -8.88 0.57 -5.41
C THR A 25 -9.98 1.42 -6.07
N SER A 26 -9.61 2.60 -6.60
CA SER A 26 -10.58 3.52 -7.20
C SER A 26 -11.12 3.03 -8.54
N GLN A 27 -10.33 2.25 -9.28
CA GLN A 27 -10.71 1.73 -10.60
C GLN A 27 -11.26 0.31 -10.55
N MET A 28 -11.67 -0.13 -9.36
CA MET A 28 -11.95 -1.52 -9.10
C MET A 28 -13.11 -2.12 -9.88
N ALA A 29 -14.17 -1.33 -10.05
CA ALA A 29 -15.29 -1.74 -10.88
C ALA A 29 -14.92 -1.73 -12.38
N VAL A 30 -14.10 -0.77 -12.82
CA VAL A 30 -13.76 -0.57 -14.24
C VAL A 30 -12.85 -1.69 -14.74
N PHE A 31 -11.82 -2.06 -13.97
CA PHE A 31 -10.97 -3.19 -14.36
C PHE A 31 -11.79 -4.49 -14.40
N ALA A 32 -12.79 -4.66 -13.52
CA ALA A 32 -13.56 -5.90 -13.44
C ALA A 32 -14.47 -6.05 -14.66
N GLU A 33 -14.96 -4.92 -15.17
CA GLU A 33 -15.75 -4.86 -16.39
C GLU A 33 -14.88 -5.17 -17.61
N ASP A 34 -13.72 -4.52 -17.72
CA ASP A 34 -12.78 -4.73 -18.81
C ASP A 34 -12.23 -6.16 -18.89
N PHE A 35 -12.03 -6.80 -17.75
CA PHE A 35 -11.57 -8.19 -17.68
C PHE A 35 -12.71 -9.20 -17.87
N GLY A 36 -13.96 -8.74 -18.10
CA GLY A 36 -15.11 -9.62 -18.33
C GLY A 36 -15.59 -10.39 -17.10
N ILE A 37 -15.10 -10.02 -15.92
CA ILE A 37 -15.37 -10.69 -14.64
C ILE A 37 -16.48 -10.02 -13.82
N SER A 38 -17.00 -8.88 -14.27
CA SER A 38 -18.13 -8.19 -13.63
C SER A 38 -19.38 -9.06 -13.46
N GLN A 39 -19.61 -10.03 -14.35
CA GLN A 39 -20.72 -10.99 -14.24
C GLN A 39 -20.27 -12.39 -13.79
N ALA A 40 -18.99 -12.57 -13.48
CA ALA A 40 -18.50 -13.85 -13.00
C ALA A 40 -19.03 -14.15 -11.61
N VAL A 41 -19.37 -15.41 -11.37
CA VAL A 41 -19.85 -15.91 -10.09
C VAL A 41 -18.75 -16.79 -9.49
N VAL A 42 -18.32 -16.43 -8.29
CA VAL A 42 -17.30 -17.15 -7.51
C VAL A 42 -17.94 -17.52 -6.17
N PHE A 43 -17.88 -18.80 -5.80
CA PHE A 43 -18.55 -19.33 -4.60
C PHE A 43 -20.05 -18.98 -4.49
N GLY A 44 -20.75 -18.89 -5.63
CA GLY A 44 -22.18 -18.55 -5.66
C GLY A 44 -22.50 -17.06 -5.43
N MET A 45 -21.48 -16.20 -5.35
CA MET A 45 -21.62 -14.74 -5.23
C MET A 45 -20.98 -14.04 -6.43
N ALA A 46 -21.41 -12.81 -6.72
CA ALA A 46 -20.76 -12.00 -7.75
C ALA A 46 -19.30 -11.72 -7.36
N ALA A 47 -18.37 -11.90 -8.30
CA ALA A 47 -16.93 -11.83 -8.07
C ALA A 47 -16.50 -10.47 -7.49
N LEU A 48 -17.01 -9.36 -8.05
CA LEU A 48 -16.62 -8.01 -7.62
C LEU A 48 -17.05 -7.68 -6.18
N PRO A 49 -18.32 -7.86 -5.75
CA PRO A 49 -18.70 -7.70 -4.34
C PRO A 49 -17.95 -8.63 -3.39
N LEU A 50 -17.68 -9.87 -3.81
CA LEU A 50 -16.93 -10.83 -3.01
C LEU A 50 -15.48 -10.36 -2.81
N ALA A 51 -14.80 -9.94 -3.88
CA ALA A 51 -13.47 -9.33 -3.85
C ALA A 51 -13.45 -8.13 -2.89
N LEU A 52 -14.34 -7.15 -3.09
CA LEU A 52 -14.42 -5.96 -2.22
C LEU A 52 -14.64 -6.30 -0.74
N THR A 53 -15.39 -7.36 -0.44
CA THR A 53 -15.64 -7.80 0.93
C THR A 53 -14.39 -8.46 1.53
N ILE A 54 -13.75 -9.36 0.78
CA ILE A 54 -12.50 -10.01 1.16
C ILE A 54 -11.42 -8.95 1.37
N ASP A 55 -11.27 -8.00 0.45
CA ASP A 55 -10.28 -6.93 0.50
C ASP A 55 -10.41 -6.07 1.76
N ARG A 56 -11.64 -5.71 2.15
CA ARG A 56 -11.88 -4.96 3.40
C ARG A 56 -11.53 -5.80 4.62
N PHE A 57 -11.87 -7.08 4.60
CA PHE A 57 -11.57 -7.99 5.70
C PHE A 57 -10.07 -8.23 5.84
N THR A 58 -9.37 -8.51 4.73
CA THR A 58 -7.92 -8.71 4.71
C THR A 58 -7.19 -7.44 5.11
N ASN A 59 -7.59 -6.27 4.60
CA ASN A 59 -7.02 -4.98 5.02
C ASN A 59 -7.17 -4.73 6.53
N GLY A 60 -8.30 -5.11 7.10
CA GLY A 60 -8.52 -5.05 8.54
C GLY A 60 -7.61 -5.99 9.32
N LEU A 61 -7.44 -7.23 8.83
CA LEU A 61 -6.60 -8.26 9.45
C LEU A 61 -5.10 -7.94 9.38
N THR A 62 -4.67 -7.27 8.31
CA THR A 62 -3.28 -6.87 8.10
C THR A 62 -2.74 -6.00 9.23
N ARG A 63 -3.54 -5.04 9.70
CA ARG A 63 -3.09 -4.04 10.69
C ARG A 63 -2.54 -4.65 11.98
N PRO A 64 -3.26 -5.53 12.70
CA PRO A 64 -2.71 -6.20 13.87
C PRO A 64 -1.59 -7.17 13.52
N LEU A 65 -1.67 -7.85 12.37
CA LEU A 65 -0.69 -8.86 11.96
C LEU A 65 0.68 -8.25 11.65
N PHE A 66 0.74 -7.25 10.78
CA PHE A 66 1.99 -6.55 10.46
C PHE A 66 2.46 -5.64 11.60
N GLY A 67 1.54 -5.10 12.41
CA GLY A 67 1.88 -4.45 13.67
C GLY A 67 2.73 -5.38 14.55
N PHE A 68 2.19 -6.57 14.85
CA PHE A 68 2.88 -7.57 15.67
C PHE A 68 4.17 -8.11 15.04
N ILE A 69 4.17 -8.40 13.74
CA ILE A 69 5.38 -8.89 13.04
C ILE A 69 6.46 -7.82 13.09
N SER A 70 6.11 -6.55 12.86
CA SER A 70 7.09 -5.46 12.86
C SER A 70 7.65 -5.12 14.23
N ASP A 71 6.89 -5.36 15.30
CA ASP A 71 7.40 -5.27 16.67
C ASP A 71 8.54 -6.28 16.93
N ARG A 72 8.48 -7.46 16.30
CA ARG A 72 9.45 -8.56 16.53
C ARG A 72 10.61 -8.59 15.55
N PHE A 73 10.34 -8.38 14.26
CA PHE A 73 11.32 -8.48 13.18
C PHE A 73 11.95 -7.14 12.80
N GLY A 74 11.42 -6.02 13.32
CA GLY A 74 11.88 -4.68 13.02
C GLY A 74 11.07 -4.01 11.91
N ARG A 75 10.71 -2.75 12.15
CA ARG A 75 9.79 -1.98 11.31
C ARG A 75 10.19 -1.91 9.84
N GLU A 76 11.44 -1.57 9.55
CA GLU A 76 11.92 -1.35 8.18
C GLU A 76 11.99 -2.66 7.38
N GLN A 77 12.33 -3.77 8.04
CA GLN A 77 12.38 -5.07 7.38
C GLN A 77 10.98 -5.55 7.05
N THR A 78 10.03 -5.34 7.96
CA THR A 78 8.62 -5.66 7.72
C THR A 78 8.01 -4.78 6.63
N MET A 79 8.33 -3.47 6.59
CA MET A 79 7.93 -2.58 5.48
C MET A 79 8.41 -3.11 4.13
N PHE A 80 9.68 -3.48 4.03
CA PHE A 80 10.23 -4.03 2.78
C PHE A 80 9.51 -5.30 2.33
N ILE A 81 9.30 -6.25 3.25
CA ILE A 81 8.62 -7.51 2.93
C ILE A 81 7.19 -7.22 2.48
N ALA A 82 6.48 -6.32 3.16
CA ALA A 82 5.11 -5.97 2.82
C ALA A 82 5.00 -5.33 1.43
N PHE A 83 5.79 -4.29 1.16
CA PHE A 83 5.74 -3.59 -0.13
C PHE A 83 6.21 -4.47 -1.30
N VAL A 84 7.19 -5.36 -1.08
CA VAL A 84 7.57 -6.36 -2.10
C VAL A 84 6.44 -7.36 -2.32
N LEU A 85 5.79 -7.83 -1.25
CA LEU A 85 4.65 -8.75 -1.35
C LEU A 85 3.49 -8.10 -2.10
N GLU A 86 3.18 -6.83 -1.83
CA GLU A 86 2.16 -6.05 -2.53
C GLU A 86 2.47 -5.93 -4.02
N GLY A 87 3.68 -5.49 -4.39
CA GLY A 87 4.07 -5.35 -5.79
C GLY A 87 4.09 -6.67 -6.56
N VAL A 88 4.53 -7.77 -5.92
CA VAL A 88 4.46 -9.12 -6.51
C VAL A 88 3.00 -9.59 -6.65
N ALA A 89 2.15 -9.33 -5.65
CA ALA A 89 0.74 -9.68 -5.70
C ALA A 89 0.02 -8.92 -6.83
N MET A 90 0.31 -7.63 -7.02
CA MET A 90 -0.22 -6.83 -8.13
C MET A 90 0.25 -7.36 -9.49
N MET A 91 1.52 -7.80 -9.60
CA MET A 91 2.04 -8.42 -10.83
C MET A 91 1.33 -9.74 -11.16
N LEU A 92 1.14 -10.60 -10.16
CA LEU A 92 0.37 -11.85 -10.32
C LEU A 92 -1.08 -11.56 -10.66
N TRP A 93 -1.68 -10.53 -10.06
CA TRP A 93 -3.06 -10.16 -10.31
C TRP A 93 -3.27 -9.72 -11.76
N LEU A 94 -2.33 -8.94 -12.30
CA LEU A 94 -2.34 -8.55 -13.71
C LEU A 94 -2.11 -9.74 -14.66
N ALA A 95 -1.28 -10.70 -14.27
CA ALA A 95 -1.00 -11.90 -15.07
C ALA A 95 -2.19 -12.89 -15.07
N CYS A 96 -2.91 -13.02 -13.96
CA CYS A 96 -4.03 -13.94 -13.77
C CYS A 96 -5.41 -13.28 -13.94
N ARG A 97 -5.47 -12.13 -14.61
CA ARG A 97 -6.68 -11.31 -14.76
C ARG A 97 -7.89 -11.99 -15.42
N GLU A 98 -7.65 -13.05 -16.20
CA GLU A 98 -8.69 -13.76 -16.94
C GLU A 98 -9.44 -14.81 -16.09
N ASP A 99 -8.88 -15.20 -14.94
CA ASP A 99 -9.49 -16.17 -14.03
C ASP A 99 -10.24 -15.45 -12.89
N PRO A 100 -11.58 -15.55 -12.82
CA PRO A 100 -12.37 -14.88 -11.79
C PRO A 100 -12.04 -15.30 -10.36
N LEU A 101 -11.65 -16.57 -10.15
CA LEU A 101 -11.31 -17.07 -8.82
C LEU A 101 -9.96 -16.51 -8.37
N LEU A 102 -8.94 -16.58 -9.24
CA LEU A 102 -7.62 -15.99 -8.95
C LEU A 102 -7.72 -14.49 -8.78
N PHE A 103 -8.57 -13.84 -9.55
CA PHE A 103 -8.85 -12.41 -9.42
C PHE A 103 -9.32 -12.04 -8.01
N VAL A 104 -10.31 -12.77 -7.45
CA VAL A 104 -10.85 -12.53 -6.10
C VAL A 104 -9.81 -12.85 -5.01
N LEU A 105 -9.04 -13.92 -5.18
CA LEU A 105 -8.03 -14.30 -4.18
C LEU A 105 -6.86 -13.33 -4.17
N LEU A 106 -6.37 -12.92 -5.34
CA LEU A 106 -5.24 -12.01 -5.48
C LEU A 106 -5.59 -10.58 -5.09
N SER A 107 -6.84 -10.12 -5.31
CA SER A 107 -7.29 -8.84 -4.73
C SER A 107 -7.13 -8.86 -3.21
N GLY A 108 -7.57 -9.94 -2.56
CA GLY A 108 -7.44 -10.10 -1.12
C GLY A 108 -5.99 -10.00 -0.64
N VAL A 109 -5.04 -10.57 -1.39
CA VAL A 109 -3.60 -10.51 -1.08
C VAL A 109 -3.01 -9.11 -1.31
N VAL A 110 -3.38 -8.43 -2.39
CA VAL A 110 -2.94 -7.05 -2.66
C VAL A 110 -3.41 -6.13 -1.53
N PHE A 111 -4.69 -6.18 -1.17
CA PHE A 111 -5.25 -5.35 -0.11
C PHE A 111 -4.79 -5.77 1.29
N PHE A 112 -4.41 -7.04 1.44
CA PHE A 112 -3.67 -7.50 2.61
C PHE A 112 -2.30 -6.84 2.68
N GLY A 113 -1.58 -6.70 1.57
CA GLY A 113 -0.27 -6.05 1.49
C GLY A 113 -0.31 -4.52 1.43
N TRP A 114 -1.50 -3.89 1.44
CA TRP A 114 -1.67 -2.44 1.52
C TRP A 114 -2.09 -1.96 2.93
N GLY A 115 -2.69 -2.84 3.73
CA GLY A 115 -3.26 -2.48 5.03
C GLY A 115 -2.24 -2.14 6.10
N GLU A 116 -1.00 -2.57 5.93
CA GLU A 116 0.08 -2.39 6.87
C GLU A 116 0.59 -0.96 6.91
N ILE A 117 0.35 -0.15 5.87
CA ILE A 117 0.67 1.29 5.85
C ILE A 117 0.15 1.98 7.12
N PHE A 118 -1.07 1.63 7.55
CA PHE A 118 -1.74 2.18 8.74
C PHE A 118 -1.16 1.69 10.08
N SER A 119 -0.29 0.69 10.06
CA SER A 119 0.33 0.12 11.26
C SER A 119 1.84 0.38 11.31
N LEU A 120 2.54 0.23 10.19
CA LEU A 120 4.00 0.31 10.13
C LEU A 120 4.49 1.75 10.20
N PHE A 121 3.88 2.68 9.44
CA PHE A 121 4.28 4.08 9.43
C PHE A 121 4.04 4.80 10.77
N PRO A 122 2.85 4.75 11.40
CA PRO A 122 2.63 5.38 12.71
C PRO A 122 3.52 4.80 13.80
N SER A 123 3.71 3.47 13.82
CA SER A 123 4.60 2.85 14.80
C SER A 123 6.05 3.24 14.57
N THR A 124 6.52 3.26 13.32
CA THR A 124 7.87 3.74 12.99
C THR A 124 8.07 5.20 13.38
N LEU A 125 7.07 6.04 13.14
CA LEU A 125 7.11 7.45 13.49
C LEU A 125 7.24 7.65 15.01
N THR A 126 6.45 6.88 15.77
CA THR A 126 6.44 6.89 17.23
C THR A 126 7.76 6.36 17.81
N ASP A 127 8.27 5.26 17.27
CA ASP A 127 9.56 4.66 17.66
C ASP A 127 10.75 5.59 17.35
N THR A 128 10.60 6.50 16.37
CA THR A 128 11.66 7.42 15.95
C THR A 128 11.63 8.75 16.71
N PHE A 129 10.45 9.35 16.88
CA PHE A 129 10.31 10.71 17.41
C PHE A 129 9.72 10.76 18.83
N GLY A 130 9.42 9.61 19.42
CA GLY A 130 8.83 9.48 20.76
C GLY A 130 7.31 9.54 20.76
N SER A 131 6.73 9.11 21.88
CA SER A 131 5.28 8.97 22.08
C SER A 131 4.57 10.25 22.54
N GLU A 132 5.30 11.23 23.07
CA GLU A 132 4.75 12.45 23.68
C GLU A 132 3.84 13.25 22.74
N HIS A 133 4.17 13.27 21.44
CA HIS A 133 3.40 13.97 20.41
C HIS A 133 2.94 13.05 19.28
N ALA A 134 2.82 11.73 19.52
CA ALA A 134 2.56 10.72 18.49
C ALA A 134 1.29 10.99 17.67
N ALA A 135 0.18 11.39 18.31
CA ALA A 135 -1.08 11.67 17.62
C ALA A 135 -0.97 12.86 16.65
N SER A 136 -0.34 13.96 17.08
CA SER A 136 -0.11 15.15 16.24
C SER A 136 0.86 14.84 15.09
N ASN A 137 1.93 14.12 15.41
CA ASN A 137 2.92 13.66 14.45
C ASN A 137 2.30 12.77 13.36
N TYR A 138 1.47 11.81 13.77
CA TYR A 138 0.73 10.95 12.86
C TYR A 138 -0.29 11.75 12.04
N GLY A 139 -0.96 12.74 12.62
CA GLY A 139 -1.87 13.62 11.89
C GLY A 139 -1.19 14.28 10.68
N TRP A 140 0.04 14.80 10.86
CA TRP A 140 0.83 15.33 9.75
C TRP A 140 1.22 14.26 8.73
N LEU A 141 1.59 13.07 9.19
CA LEU A 141 1.92 11.96 8.30
C LEU A 141 0.69 11.52 7.49
N TYR A 142 -0.50 11.52 8.10
CA TYR A 142 -1.77 11.13 7.49
C TYR A 142 -2.19 12.06 6.34
N ILE A 143 -1.71 13.31 6.30
CA ILE A 143 -1.95 14.20 5.16
C ILE A 143 -1.38 13.61 3.86
N SER A 144 -0.32 12.79 3.93
CA SER A 144 0.20 12.06 2.77
C SER A 144 -0.84 11.13 2.12
N GLN A 145 -1.79 10.61 2.90
CA GLN A 145 -2.91 9.83 2.38
C GLN A 145 -3.94 10.69 1.65
N GLY A 146 -4.12 11.94 2.08
CA GLY A 146 -4.90 12.94 1.35
C GLY A 146 -4.32 13.19 -0.04
N ILE A 147 -2.99 13.29 -0.14
CA ILE A 147 -2.28 13.39 -1.42
C ILE A 147 -2.59 12.16 -2.28
N GLY A 148 -2.43 10.95 -1.74
CA GLY A 148 -2.76 9.72 -2.46
C GLY A 148 -4.22 9.66 -2.93
N SER A 149 -5.16 10.17 -2.13
CA SER A 149 -6.58 10.22 -2.48
C SER A 149 -6.90 11.20 -3.60
N ILE A 150 -6.21 12.35 -3.62
CA ILE A 150 -6.39 13.37 -4.66
C ILE A 150 -5.80 12.90 -5.99
N PHE A 151 -4.61 12.28 -5.96
CA PHE A 151 -3.88 11.95 -7.18
C PHE A 151 -4.14 10.53 -7.68
N GLY A 152 -4.32 9.55 -6.79
CA GLY A 152 -4.36 8.13 -7.16
C GLY A 152 -5.46 7.81 -8.18
N GLY A 153 -6.72 8.11 -7.85
CA GLY A 153 -7.84 7.81 -8.76
C GLY A 153 -7.76 8.54 -10.10
N PRO A 154 -7.58 9.88 -10.12
CA PRO A 154 -7.45 10.63 -11.37
C PRO A 154 -6.24 10.21 -12.22
N LEU A 155 -5.09 9.93 -11.60
CA LEU A 155 -3.91 9.47 -12.33
C LEU A 155 -4.14 8.10 -12.97
N ALA A 156 -4.76 7.16 -12.25
CA ALA A 156 -5.14 5.87 -12.80
C ALA A 156 -6.12 6.00 -13.98
N ALA A 157 -7.14 6.86 -13.84
CA ALA A 157 -8.10 7.13 -14.90
C ALA A 157 -7.45 7.72 -16.15
N LEU A 158 -6.58 8.73 -15.98
CA LEU A 158 -5.88 9.38 -17.10
C LEU A 158 -4.95 8.41 -17.82
N LEU A 159 -4.16 7.63 -17.07
CA LEU A 159 -3.27 6.62 -17.65
C LEU A 159 -4.07 5.59 -18.45
N TYR A 160 -5.19 5.11 -17.91
CA TYR A 160 -6.08 4.19 -18.61
C TYR A 160 -6.67 4.81 -19.88
N GLN A 161 -7.16 6.06 -19.83
CA GLN A 161 -7.74 6.75 -20.99
C GLN A 161 -6.75 6.92 -22.15
N HIS A 162 -5.46 7.16 -21.86
CA HIS A 162 -4.45 7.35 -22.90
C HIS A 162 -3.86 6.04 -23.44
N THR A 163 -3.82 4.99 -22.63
CA THR A 163 -3.14 3.73 -22.99
C THR A 163 -4.11 2.63 -23.38
N HIS A 164 -5.39 2.76 -23.03
CA HIS A 164 -6.44 1.74 -23.16
C HIS A 164 -6.05 0.38 -22.57
N GLY A 165 -5.18 0.38 -21.55
CA GLY A 165 -4.67 -0.84 -20.96
C GLY A 165 -4.26 -0.69 -19.50
N TRP A 166 -4.68 -1.66 -18.68
CA TRP A 166 -4.35 -1.70 -17.25
C TRP A 166 -2.87 -1.96 -16.95
N HIS A 167 -2.12 -2.46 -17.92
CA HIS A 167 -0.70 -2.77 -17.77
C HIS A 167 0.12 -1.56 -17.30
N VAL A 168 -0.14 -0.37 -17.84
CA VAL A 168 0.60 0.84 -17.47
C VAL A 168 0.23 1.31 -16.06
N VAL A 169 -1.07 1.29 -15.73
CA VAL A 169 -1.57 1.66 -14.40
C VAL A 169 -0.94 0.78 -13.32
N PHE A 170 -1.01 -0.54 -13.51
CA PHE A 170 -0.41 -1.52 -12.59
C PHE A 170 1.12 -1.40 -12.55
N SER A 171 1.79 -1.19 -13.69
CA SER A 171 3.24 -1.00 -13.70
C SER A 171 3.68 0.25 -12.91
N CYS A 172 2.91 1.33 -12.98
CA CYS A 172 3.16 2.52 -12.16
C CYS A 172 2.98 2.23 -10.67
N ALA A 173 1.88 1.56 -10.28
CA ALA A 173 1.62 1.17 -8.89
C ALA A 173 2.73 0.23 -8.35
N ILE A 174 3.01 -0.85 -9.06
CA ILE A 174 4.09 -1.81 -8.75
C ILE A 174 5.46 -1.10 -8.64
N GLY A 175 5.71 -0.13 -9.53
CA GLY A 175 6.93 0.68 -9.49
C GLY A 175 7.04 1.50 -8.21
N LEU A 176 5.95 2.12 -7.75
CA LEU A 176 5.90 2.84 -6.48
C LEU A 176 6.15 1.88 -5.29
N ASP A 177 5.59 0.68 -5.32
CA ASP A 177 5.76 -0.37 -4.29
C ASP A 177 7.22 -0.77 -4.15
N PHE A 178 7.87 -1.15 -5.26
CA PHE A 178 9.28 -1.54 -5.22
C PHE A 178 10.22 -0.40 -4.89
N VAL A 179 9.95 0.82 -5.36
CA VAL A 179 10.74 2.00 -4.98
C VAL A 179 10.58 2.26 -3.48
N THR A 180 9.38 2.18 -2.93
CA THR A 180 9.17 2.39 -1.49
C THR A 180 9.80 1.28 -0.66
N ALA A 181 9.75 0.03 -1.12
CA ALA A 181 10.47 -1.08 -0.50
C ALA A 181 11.98 -0.81 -0.44
N ALA A 182 12.57 -0.43 -1.58
CA ALA A 182 13.98 -0.06 -1.67
C ALA A 182 14.34 1.09 -0.71
N LEU A 183 13.50 2.13 -0.64
CA LEU A 183 13.69 3.25 0.29
C LEU A 183 13.63 2.79 1.75
N ALA A 184 12.76 1.85 2.10
CA ALA A 184 12.64 1.33 3.46
C ALA A 184 13.94 0.67 3.96
N LEU A 185 14.57 -0.18 3.15
CA LEU A 185 15.83 -0.84 3.55
C LEU A 185 17.07 0.03 3.38
N TRP A 186 17.20 0.73 2.26
CA TRP A 186 18.45 1.36 1.88
C TRP A 186 18.60 2.79 2.39
N VAL A 187 17.48 3.48 2.66
CA VAL A 187 17.51 4.88 3.11
C VAL A 187 16.96 5.01 4.52
N LEU A 188 15.74 4.54 4.77
CA LEU A 188 15.06 4.71 6.05
C LEU A 188 15.81 4.01 7.19
N LYS A 189 16.17 2.73 7.01
CA LYS A 189 16.89 1.95 8.02
C LYS A 189 18.22 2.60 8.47
N PRO A 190 19.17 2.96 7.59
CA PRO A 190 20.43 3.57 8.02
C PRO A 190 20.24 4.99 8.58
N TRP A 191 19.34 5.81 8.02
CA TRP A 191 19.09 7.15 8.55
C TRP A 191 18.45 7.11 9.94
N ARG A 192 17.48 6.23 10.15
CA ARG A 192 16.81 6.08 11.45
C ARG A 192 17.79 5.56 12.50
N ALA A 193 18.62 4.59 12.16
CA ALA A 193 19.70 4.12 13.05
C ALA A 193 20.68 5.24 13.44
N ARG A 194 21.05 6.13 12.49
CA ARG A 194 21.89 7.30 12.78
C ARG A 194 21.17 8.32 13.67
N PHE A 195 19.91 8.60 13.38
CA PHE A 195 19.10 9.54 14.16
C PHE A 195 18.96 9.09 15.61
N ILE A 196 18.61 7.83 15.83
CA ILE A 196 18.47 7.25 17.17
C ILE A 196 19.79 7.34 17.94
N ARG A 197 20.93 6.98 17.33
CA ARG A 197 22.25 7.08 17.98
C ARG A 197 22.68 8.49 18.37
N GLN A 198 22.16 9.52 17.68
CA GLN A 198 22.49 10.91 17.98
C GLN A 198 21.60 11.52 19.06
N HIS A 199 20.48 10.87 19.39
CA HIS A 199 19.46 11.36 20.33
C HIS A 199 19.18 10.36 21.47
N SER A 200 20.00 9.31 21.59
CA SER A 200 20.05 8.36 22.71
C SER A 200 21.14 8.75 23.70
#